data_AF-A0A6L8AAI4-F1
#
_entry.id   AF-A0A6L8AAI4-F1
#
_cell.length_a   1.000
_cell.length_b   1.000
_cell.length_c   1.000
_cell.angle_alpha   90.00
_cell.angle_beta   90.00
_cell.angle_gamma   90.00
#
_symmetry.space_group_name_H-M   'P 1'
#
loop_
_entity.id
_entity.type
_entity.pdbx_description
1 polymer ?
#
loop_
_entity_poly.entity_id
_entity_poly.type
_entity_poly.pdbx_seq_one_letter_code
_entity_poly.pdbx_strand_id
1 'polypeptide(L)'
;MVVRREMYNICSLHLFPFTVQLASMVLTLGVLQLTHLSIGTESNQLPEKIMTVSKEQIERLKSTKLTNGDSVYERLNLVSTRKPRRRTKKFVTLDPYNPPYRQSFKNVNELKYPIPDTAELFELNEKRGTFVFRGQESVAKWFSTADSNTDVCALRFEDDSKIEYQLRTFASTNDAQAVGYIVTHSSHCGTCSSLSNLATYLEYRNLTTVARSCGRNRNAKKIKTCLMNDVGFDEPCAETWTYNILHTTDHCKSICVKHYGFWNVLWGKMDKPHTDKHGNLNPCLQCDENTSGPGFKYVAGRTRRNSGIISAIHRQPEEIHFVDHSLYFEKE
;
A
#
# COMPACT_ATOMS: atom_id res chain seq x y z
N MET A 1 -33.49 -18.72 19.40
CA MET A 1 -34.60 -17.74 19.46
C MET A 1 -34.16 -16.52 18.67
N VAL A 2 -34.80 -16.28 17.53
CA VAL A 2 -34.43 -15.27 16.52
C VAL A 2 -34.87 -13.90 17.02
N VAL A 3 -33.96 -12.92 17.06
CA VAL A 3 -34.35 -11.51 17.24
C VAL A 3 -33.85 -10.73 16.03
N ARG A 4 -34.80 -10.38 15.17
CA ARG A 4 -34.64 -9.44 14.05
C ARG A 4 -34.32 -8.04 14.61
N ARG A 5 -33.41 -7.32 13.96
CA ARG A 5 -33.26 -5.86 14.13
C ARG A 5 -33.90 -5.17 12.95
N GLU A 6 -34.85 -4.30 13.26
CA GLU A 6 -35.49 -3.38 12.33
C GLU A 6 -34.54 -2.22 11.96
N MET A 7 -34.60 -1.82 10.70
CA MET A 7 -33.98 -0.62 10.14
C MET A 7 -34.87 0.58 10.48
N TYR A 8 -34.29 1.67 10.97
CA TYR A 8 -34.94 2.98 10.95
C TYR A 8 -34.24 3.89 9.94
N ASN A 9 -35.05 4.35 8.99
CA ASN A 9 -34.74 5.34 7.98
C ASN A 9 -34.90 6.77 8.54
N ILE A 10 -34.12 7.65 7.92
CA ILE A 10 -34.01 9.10 8.05
C ILE A 10 -35.27 9.81 7.53
N CYS A 11 -35.71 10.90 8.19
CA CYS A 11 -36.06 12.21 7.58
C CYS A 11 -36.85 13.12 8.55
N SER A 12 -36.36 14.35 8.76
CA SER A 12 -37.14 15.62 8.90
C SER A 12 -36.12 16.75 9.09
N LEU A 13 -35.81 17.59 8.08
CA LEU A 13 -36.51 18.80 7.65
C LEU A 13 -36.80 19.79 8.78
N HIS A 14 -35.97 20.84 8.89
CA HIS A 14 -36.36 22.12 9.46
C HIS A 14 -35.77 23.28 8.62
N LEU A 15 -36.68 24.02 8.00
CA LEU A 15 -36.54 25.37 7.45
C LEU A 15 -36.82 26.39 8.57
N PHE A 16 -36.11 27.52 8.60
CA PHE A 16 -36.62 28.91 8.72
C PHE A 16 -35.47 29.94 8.93
N PRO A 17 -35.69 31.27 8.78
CA PRO A 17 -34.85 32.12 7.94
C PRO A 17 -34.19 33.28 8.71
N PHE A 18 -33.24 33.99 8.10
CA PHE A 18 -32.93 35.37 8.49
C PHE A 18 -32.55 36.22 7.25
N THR A 19 -33.45 37.14 6.93
CA THR A 19 -33.24 38.46 6.30
C THR A 19 -32.63 39.40 7.36
N VAL A 20 -31.95 40.53 7.14
CA VAL A 20 -31.55 41.44 6.03
C VAL A 20 -30.54 42.40 6.67
N GLN A 21 -29.49 42.87 5.98
CA GLN A 21 -29.17 44.31 5.95
C GLN A 21 -28.17 44.70 4.86
N LEU A 22 -28.64 45.61 3.99
CA LEU A 22 -27.90 46.37 3.00
C LEU A 22 -27.14 47.52 3.66
N ALA A 23 -25.92 47.79 3.19
CA ALA A 23 -25.31 49.12 3.21
C ALA A 23 -24.54 49.33 1.90
N SER A 24 -25.03 50.29 1.11
CA SER A 24 -24.40 50.80 -0.10
C SER A 24 -23.32 51.83 0.25
N MET A 25 -22.17 51.81 -0.44
CA MET A 25 -21.32 52.98 -0.61
C MET A 25 -20.61 52.97 -1.99
N VAL A 26 -21.18 53.80 -2.86
CA VAL A 26 -20.60 54.69 -3.90
C VAL A 26 -19.18 54.43 -4.44
N LEU A 27 -19.15 54.25 -5.76
CA LEU A 27 -18.15 54.60 -6.80
C LEU A 27 -16.75 55.09 -6.39
N THR A 28 -15.73 54.41 -6.94
CA THR A 28 -14.69 55.09 -7.74
C THR A 28 -14.18 54.18 -8.85
N LEU A 29 -14.21 54.69 -10.08
CA LEU A 29 -13.64 54.10 -11.29
C LEU A 29 -12.12 53.99 -11.17
N GLY A 30 -11.58 52.78 -11.33
CA GLY A 30 -10.16 52.52 -11.46
C GLY A 30 -9.94 51.42 -12.48
N VAL A 31 -9.57 51.82 -13.70
CA VAL A 31 -9.14 50.93 -14.77
C VAL A 31 -7.86 50.24 -14.33
N LEU A 32 -7.94 48.95 -13.96
CA LEU A 32 -6.78 48.07 -13.89
C LEU A 32 -6.95 46.96 -14.93
N GLN A 33 -6.07 46.99 -15.94
CA GLN A 33 -5.87 45.89 -16.87
C GLN A 33 -5.46 44.64 -16.09
N LEU A 34 -6.40 43.71 -15.93
CA LEU A 34 -6.12 42.32 -15.58
C LEU A 34 -5.47 41.67 -16.80
N THR A 35 -4.15 41.59 -16.79
CA THR A 35 -3.42 40.61 -17.61
C THR A 35 -3.87 39.22 -17.17
N HIS A 36 -4.62 38.54 -18.02
CA HIS A 36 -4.92 37.12 -17.89
C HIS A 36 -3.60 36.32 -17.91
N LEU A 37 -3.04 36.06 -16.73
CA LEU A 37 -2.14 34.93 -16.52
C LEU A 37 -2.99 33.67 -16.63
N SER A 38 -3.06 33.13 -17.83
CA SER A 38 -3.59 31.80 -18.09
C SER A 38 -2.65 30.81 -17.41
N ILE A 39 -2.97 30.44 -16.17
CA ILE A 39 -2.40 29.25 -15.54
C ILE A 39 -2.88 28.08 -16.39
N GLY A 40 -2.00 27.60 -17.26
CA GLY A 40 -2.23 26.37 -18.00
C GLY A 40 -2.40 25.25 -16.99
N THR A 41 -3.64 24.76 -16.85
CA THR A 41 -3.88 23.42 -16.34
C THR A 41 -3.37 22.47 -17.43
N GLU A 42 -2.08 22.15 -17.40
CA GLU A 42 -1.59 20.94 -18.04
C GLU A 42 -2.39 19.79 -17.44
N SER A 43 -3.30 19.24 -18.23
CA SER A 43 -3.88 17.95 -17.91
C SER A 43 -2.71 16.97 -17.86
N ASN A 44 -2.51 16.36 -16.70
CA ASN A 44 -1.70 15.15 -16.54
C ASN A 44 -2.37 14.02 -17.34
N GLN A 45 -2.33 14.10 -18.68
CA GLN A 45 -2.43 12.91 -19.51
C GLN A 45 -1.18 12.10 -19.20
N LEU A 46 -1.34 11.05 -18.38
CA LEU A 46 -0.33 10.00 -18.28
C LEU A 46 0.05 9.62 -19.71
N PRO A 47 1.33 9.76 -20.09
CA PRO A 47 1.73 9.47 -21.45
C PRO A 47 1.31 8.03 -21.77
N GLU A 48 0.52 7.86 -22.84
CA GLU A 48 0.05 6.57 -23.36
C GLU A 48 1.20 5.60 -23.70
N LYS A 49 2.44 6.10 -23.68
CA LYS A 49 3.64 5.29 -23.73
C LYS A 49 3.80 4.56 -22.39
N ILE A 50 3.14 3.41 -22.26
CA ILE A 50 3.49 2.39 -21.28
C ILE A 50 5.01 2.23 -21.37
N MET A 51 5.72 2.67 -20.33
CA MET A 51 7.17 2.64 -20.34
C MET A 51 7.61 1.18 -20.24
N THR A 52 7.90 0.58 -21.40
CA THR A 52 8.33 -0.82 -21.49
C THR A 52 9.79 -0.89 -21.11
N VAL A 53 10.09 -1.39 -19.92
CA VAL A 53 11.45 -1.73 -19.48
C VAL A 53 11.93 -2.93 -20.31
N SER A 54 13.14 -2.85 -20.86
CA SER A 54 13.71 -3.94 -21.68
C SER A 54 14.06 -5.16 -20.83
N LYS A 55 14.14 -6.35 -21.45
CA LYS A 55 14.61 -7.56 -20.76
C LYS A 55 16.01 -7.38 -20.17
N GLU A 56 16.89 -6.68 -20.89
CA GLU A 56 18.24 -6.36 -20.42
C GLU A 56 18.20 -5.48 -19.16
N GLN A 57 17.34 -4.47 -19.13
CA GLN A 57 17.15 -3.63 -17.94
C GLN A 57 16.60 -4.46 -16.76
N ILE A 58 15.65 -5.38 -16.98
CA ILE A 58 15.14 -6.29 -15.95
C ILE A 58 16.27 -7.16 -15.38
N GLU A 59 17.10 -7.76 -16.24
CA GLU A 59 18.23 -8.58 -15.77
C GLU A 59 19.29 -7.74 -15.05
N ARG A 60 19.51 -6.49 -15.48
CA ARG A 60 20.39 -5.56 -14.78
C ARG A 60 19.85 -5.15 -13.41
N LEU A 61 18.54 -4.93 -13.27
CA LEU A 61 17.91 -4.71 -11.97
C LEU A 61 18.12 -5.89 -11.02
N LYS A 62 17.96 -7.12 -11.53
CA LYS A 62 18.17 -8.37 -10.76
C LYS A 62 19.61 -8.56 -10.30
N SER A 63 20.60 -8.09 -11.06
CA SER A 63 22.02 -8.23 -10.73
C SER A 63 22.54 -7.21 -9.72
N THR A 64 21.75 -6.18 -9.40
CA THR A 64 22.11 -5.20 -8.36
C THR A 64 21.99 -5.76 -6.94
N LYS A 65 22.74 -5.18 -6.01
CA LYS A 65 22.79 -5.60 -4.61
C LYS A 65 22.54 -4.43 -3.66
N LEU A 66 21.52 -4.59 -2.81
CA LEU A 66 21.21 -3.67 -1.74
C LEU A 66 22.17 -3.88 -0.57
N THR A 67 22.94 -2.84 -0.18
CA THR A 67 23.97 -2.96 0.87
C THR A 67 23.47 -2.61 2.27
N ASN A 68 22.37 -1.85 2.38
CA ASN A 68 21.84 -1.37 3.65
C ASN A 68 20.45 -1.93 4.01
N GLY A 69 20.08 -3.09 3.47
CA GLY A 69 18.74 -3.69 3.63
C GLY A 69 18.31 -3.88 5.09
N ASP A 70 19.19 -4.39 5.95
CA ASP A 70 18.89 -4.58 7.38
C ASP A 70 18.48 -3.25 8.05
N SER A 71 19.21 -2.17 7.77
CA SER A 71 18.90 -0.83 8.31
C SER A 71 17.57 -0.28 7.79
N VAL A 72 17.15 -0.63 6.58
CA VAL A 72 15.83 -0.28 6.04
C VAL A 72 14.75 -0.99 6.86
N TYR A 73 14.94 -2.26 7.19
CA TYR A 73 13.93 -3.06 7.88
C TYR A 73 13.84 -2.72 9.37
N GLU A 74 14.95 -2.43 10.03
CA GLU A 74 14.97 -1.99 11.44
C GLU A 74 14.16 -0.70 11.63
N ARG A 75 14.18 0.21 10.65
CA ARG A 75 13.41 1.47 10.66
C ARG A 75 11.90 1.29 10.56
N LEU A 76 11.40 0.11 10.21
CA LEU A 76 9.97 -0.22 10.26
C LEU A 76 9.45 -0.37 11.70
N ASN A 77 10.34 -0.38 12.71
CA ASN A 77 9.97 -0.36 14.12
C ASN A 77 8.90 -1.40 14.51
N LEU A 78 8.92 -2.57 13.85
CA LEU A 78 8.02 -3.67 14.17
C LEU A 78 8.52 -4.36 15.46
N VAL A 79 7.58 -4.80 16.28
CA VAL A 79 7.85 -5.48 17.54
C VAL A 79 7.75 -6.99 17.35
N SER A 80 8.69 -7.73 17.94
CA SER A 80 8.63 -9.19 17.97
C SER A 80 7.79 -9.70 19.14
N THR A 81 6.86 -10.62 18.91
CA THR A 81 5.99 -11.22 19.95
C THR A 81 6.66 -12.32 20.76
N ARG A 82 7.84 -12.83 20.37
CA ARG A 82 8.49 -13.96 21.04
C ARG A 82 9.67 -13.51 21.89
N LYS A 83 9.64 -13.82 23.19
CA LYS A 83 10.89 -13.99 23.95
C LYS A 83 11.74 -15.02 23.20
N PRO A 84 13.06 -14.81 23.00
CA PRO A 84 13.91 -15.68 22.20
C PRO A 84 14.10 -17.05 22.89
N ARG A 85 13.08 -17.91 22.86
CA ARG A 85 13.21 -19.32 23.21
C ARG A 85 13.78 -20.04 22.00
N ARG A 86 15.08 -20.35 22.08
CA ARG A 86 15.89 -21.23 21.21
C ARG A 86 15.47 -21.24 19.72
N ARG A 87 16.13 -20.35 18.97
CA ARG A 87 16.57 -20.50 17.57
C ARG A 87 15.83 -21.55 16.72
N THR A 88 14.74 -21.11 16.09
CA THR A 88 14.64 -21.13 14.63
C THR A 88 13.77 -19.93 14.26
N LYS A 89 14.39 -18.77 13.98
CA LYS A 89 13.67 -17.67 13.32
C LYS A 89 13.32 -18.20 11.93
N LYS A 90 12.08 -18.71 11.76
CA LYS A 90 11.60 -19.21 10.47
C LYS A 90 11.56 -18.10 9.41
N PHE A 91 11.50 -16.85 9.89
CA PHE A 91 11.36 -15.63 9.12
C PHE A 91 12.39 -14.60 9.60
N VAL A 92 13.03 -13.88 8.66
CA VAL A 92 13.99 -12.80 8.93
C VAL A 92 13.28 -11.47 9.22
N THR A 93 12.10 -11.28 8.67
CA THR A 93 11.21 -10.12 8.87
C THR A 93 10.24 -10.36 10.04
N LEU A 94 9.63 -9.28 10.52
CA LEU A 94 8.60 -9.31 11.56
C LEU A 94 7.20 -9.24 10.92
N ASP A 95 6.24 -9.89 11.59
CA ASP A 95 4.85 -9.97 11.15
C ASP A 95 4.11 -8.65 11.41
N PRO A 96 3.68 -7.89 10.38
CA PRO A 96 3.00 -6.61 10.59
C PRO A 96 1.62 -6.71 11.23
N TYR A 97 1.05 -7.91 11.34
CA TYR A 97 -0.28 -8.12 11.90
C TYR A 97 -0.24 -8.58 13.35
N ASN A 98 0.95 -8.91 13.88
CA ASN A 98 1.07 -9.54 15.18
C ASN A 98 2.23 -8.96 16.02
N PRO A 99 1.96 -8.40 17.22
CA PRO A 99 0.65 -8.35 17.88
C PRO A 99 -0.24 -7.25 17.29
N PRO A 100 -1.56 -7.47 17.17
CA PRO A 100 -2.46 -6.41 16.76
C PRO A 100 -2.44 -5.29 17.83
N TYR A 101 -2.54 -4.05 17.39
CA TYR A 101 -2.63 -2.89 18.28
C TYR A 101 -3.94 -2.93 19.06
N ARG A 102 -3.84 -2.77 20.38
CA ARG A 102 -4.98 -2.81 21.30
C ARG A 102 -4.94 -1.60 22.21
N GLN A 103 -6.07 -0.94 22.38
CA GLN A 103 -6.25 0.15 23.32
C GLN A 103 -7.53 -0.06 24.12
N SER A 104 -7.44 0.14 25.43
CA SER A 104 -8.63 0.33 26.27
C SER A 104 -8.95 1.83 26.36
N PHE A 105 -10.22 2.17 26.35
CA PHE A 105 -10.72 3.55 26.39
C PHE A 105 -11.97 3.65 27.27
N LYS A 106 -12.23 4.82 27.87
CA LYS A 106 -13.52 5.11 28.52
C LYS A 106 -14.48 5.79 27.55
N ASN A 107 -13.93 6.65 26.69
CA ASN A 107 -14.64 7.32 25.61
C ASN A 107 -13.88 7.13 24.29
N VAL A 108 -14.59 6.97 23.18
CA VAL A 108 -13.99 6.78 21.86
C VAL A 108 -13.07 7.94 21.43
N ASN A 109 -13.33 9.15 21.96
CA ASN A 109 -12.51 10.33 21.72
C ASN A 109 -11.14 10.27 22.41
N GLU A 110 -10.91 9.30 23.30
CA GLU A 110 -9.62 9.06 23.97
C GLU A 110 -8.71 8.10 23.16
N LEU A 111 -9.17 7.61 22.01
CA LEU A 111 -8.34 6.77 21.16
C LEU A 111 -7.10 7.53 20.70
N LYS A 112 -5.94 6.86 20.79
CA LYS A 112 -4.64 7.44 20.43
C LYS A 112 -4.56 7.75 18.92
N TYR A 113 -5.23 6.93 18.12
CA TYR A 113 -5.35 7.09 16.68
C TYR A 113 -6.84 7.19 16.31
N PRO A 114 -7.19 7.99 15.28
CA PRO A 114 -8.55 8.04 14.77
C PRO A 114 -9.03 6.66 14.31
N ILE A 115 -10.34 6.44 14.41
CA ILE A 115 -10.98 5.23 13.88
C ILE A 115 -10.88 5.28 12.35
N PRO A 116 -10.34 4.24 11.69
CA PRO A 116 -10.34 4.15 10.23
C PRO A 116 -11.76 4.17 9.65
N ASP A 117 -11.95 4.79 8.49
CA ASP A 117 -13.24 4.71 7.77
C ASP A 117 -13.58 3.28 7.31
N THR A 118 -12.57 2.43 7.17
CA THR A 118 -12.70 1.04 6.76
C THR A 118 -12.97 0.13 7.95
N ALA A 119 -14.24 -0.26 8.13
CA ALA A 119 -14.68 -1.10 9.24
C ALA A 119 -13.95 -2.46 9.35
N GLU A 120 -13.43 -3.01 8.23
CA GLU A 120 -12.68 -4.27 8.27
C GLU A 120 -11.32 -4.15 8.97
N LEU A 121 -10.77 -2.94 9.17
CA LEU A 121 -9.45 -2.74 9.77
C LEU A 121 -9.39 -2.85 11.27
N PHE A 122 -10.54 -2.79 11.94
CA PHE A 122 -10.59 -2.71 13.38
C PHE A 122 -11.77 -3.48 13.98
N GLU A 123 -11.70 -3.68 15.29
CA GLU A 123 -12.78 -4.18 16.12
C GLU A 123 -12.98 -3.18 17.26
N LEU A 124 -14.16 -2.57 17.33
CA LEU A 124 -14.56 -1.64 18.38
C LEU A 124 -15.63 -2.29 19.26
N ASN A 125 -15.40 -2.30 20.57
CA ASN A 125 -16.37 -2.73 21.55
C ASN A 125 -16.54 -1.63 22.60
N GLU A 126 -17.49 -0.72 22.36
CA GLU A 126 -17.78 0.41 23.25
C GLU A 126 -18.20 -0.05 24.65
N LYS A 127 -18.97 -1.15 24.75
CA LYS A 127 -19.42 -1.68 26.05
C LYS A 127 -18.25 -2.13 26.93
N ARG A 128 -17.21 -2.68 26.32
CA ARG A 128 -15.99 -3.11 27.01
C ARG A 128 -14.91 -2.04 27.03
N GLY A 129 -15.12 -0.92 26.33
CA GLY A 129 -14.11 0.10 26.15
C GLY A 129 -12.84 -0.44 25.48
N THR A 130 -12.96 -1.29 24.44
CA THR A 130 -11.78 -1.87 23.77
C THR A 130 -11.78 -1.61 22.27
N PHE A 131 -10.64 -1.18 21.76
CA PHE A 131 -10.35 -1.00 20.34
C PHE A 131 -9.18 -1.91 19.94
N VAL A 132 -9.31 -2.57 18.79
CA VAL A 132 -8.29 -3.45 18.23
C VAL A 132 -8.10 -3.08 16.76
N PHE A 133 -6.90 -2.64 16.38
CA PHE A 133 -6.52 -2.50 14.98
C PHE A 133 -5.78 -3.77 14.54
N ARG A 134 -6.05 -4.26 13.32
CA ARG A 134 -5.54 -5.57 12.86
C ARG A 134 -4.04 -5.61 12.60
N GLY A 135 -3.39 -4.46 12.40
CA GLY A 135 -1.93 -4.32 12.33
C GLY A 135 -1.27 -4.02 13.68
N GLN A 136 0.06 -4.05 13.73
CA GLN A 136 0.83 -3.56 14.88
C GLN A 136 0.61 -2.05 15.11
N GLU A 137 1.04 -1.54 16.28
CA GLU A 137 0.91 -0.12 16.62
C GLU A 137 1.62 0.80 15.62
N SER A 138 2.80 0.42 15.12
CA SER A 138 3.51 1.19 14.10
C SER A 138 2.74 1.28 12.78
N VAL A 139 2.03 0.20 12.41
CA VAL A 139 1.11 0.18 11.26
C VAL A 139 -0.11 1.07 11.51
N ALA A 140 -0.72 0.98 12.70
CA ALA A 140 -1.87 1.81 13.08
C ALA A 140 -1.51 3.31 13.03
N LYS A 141 -0.35 3.67 13.61
CA LYS A 141 0.19 5.03 13.56
C LYS A 141 0.37 5.50 12.13
N TRP A 142 1.12 4.74 11.32
CA TRP A 142 1.40 5.09 9.92
C TRP A 142 0.12 5.24 9.10
N PHE A 143 -0.84 4.32 9.28
CA PHE A 143 -2.11 4.35 8.56
C PHE A 143 -2.95 5.57 8.95
N SER A 144 -2.95 5.96 10.23
CA SER A 144 -3.69 7.12 10.73
C SER A 144 -3.14 8.48 10.29
N THR A 145 -1.89 8.52 9.83
CA THR A 145 -1.23 9.74 9.33
C THR A 145 -1.04 9.71 7.81
N ALA A 146 -1.59 8.71 7.11
CA ALA A 146 -1.27 8.43 5.72
C ALA A 146 -1.81 9.47 4.72
N ASP A 147 -2.81 10.28 5.09
CA ASP A 147 -3.29 11.39 4.27
C ASP A 147 -2.24 12.50 4.05
N SER A 148 -1.06 12.40 4.68
CA SER A 148 0.08 13.32 4.49
C SER A 148 1.39 12.66 4.06
N ASN A 149 1.42 11.36 3.70
CA ASN A 149 2.69 10.68 3.43
C ASN A 149 3.23 11.03 2.02
N THR A 150 3.91 12.16 1.94
CA THR A 150 4.79 12.56 0.82
C THR A 150 6.11 11.79 0.80
N ASP A 151 6.30 10.86 1.74
CA ASP A 151 7.50 10.04 1.84
C ASP A 151 7.80 9.33 0.52
N VAL A 152 9.08 9.33 0.16
CA VAL A 152 9.60 8.61 -0.99
C VAL A 152 10.74 7.70 -0.57
N CYS A 153 10.84 6.54 -1.24
CA CYS A 153 12.01 5.70 -1.15
C CYS A 153 12.88 6.02 -2.34
N ALA A 154 14.14 6.32 -2.07
CA ALA A 154 15.10 6.66 -3.10
C ALA A 154 16.37 5.82 -2.94
N LEU A 155 17.07 5.61 -4.05
CA LEU A 155 18.31 4.85 -4.11
C LEU A 155 19.50 5.74 -4.48
N ARG A 156 20.68 5.32 -4.08
CA ARG A 156 21.95 5.87 -4.56
C ARG A 156 22.93 4.73 -4.78
N PHE A 157 23.49 4.63 -5.99
CA PHE A 157 24.56 3.67 -6.28
C PHE A 157 25.83 4.06 -5.51
N GLU A 158 26.59 3.06 -5.08
CA GLU A 158 27.82 3.30 -4.32
C GLU A 158 28.99 3.74 -5.21
N ASP A 159 28.94 3.36 -6.49
CA ASP A 159 29.94 3.71 -7.50
C ASP A 159 29.35 3.68 -8.93
N ASP A 160 30.19 3.98 -9.92
CA ASP A 160 29.82 4.04 -11.34
C ASP A 160 29.50 2.67 -11.97
N SER A 161 29.83 1.56 -11.29
CA SER A 161 29.44 0.21 -11.75
C SER A 161 27.92 0.03 -11.70
N LYS A 162 27.25 0.79 -10.81
CA LYS A 162 25.82 0.71 -10.54
C LYS A 162 25.36 -0.70 -10.15
N ILE A 163 26.23 -1.46 -9.48
CA ILE A 163 25.95 -2.81 -8.97
C ILE A 163 25.45 -2.73 -7.53
N GLU A 164 26.20 -2.06 -6.66
CA GLU A 164 25.84 -1.89 -5.25
C GLU A 164 25.13 -0.55 -5.03
N TYR A 165 24.10 -0.54 -4.18
CA TYR A 165 23.33 0.66 -3.88
C TYR A 165 22.73 0.62 -2.48
N GLN A 166 22.37 1.81 -2.00
CA GLN A 166 21.69 2.01 -0.72
C GLN A 166 20.29 2.58 -0.95
N LEU A 167 19.35 2.21 -0.08
CA LEU A 167 18.02 2.79 -0.02
C LEU A 167 17.88 3.73 1.17
N ARG A 168 17.10 4.80 1.00
CA ARG A 168 16.74 5.72 2.08
C ARG A 168 15.37 6.31 1.86
N THR A 169 14.61 6.41 2.95
CA THR A 169 13.35 7.17 2.99
C THR A 169 13.66 8.66 3.12
N PHE A 170 12.98 9.47 2.33
CA PHE A 170 12.99 10.93 2.39
C PHE A 170 11.56 11.45 2.53
N ALA A 171 11.39 12.64 3.10
CA ALA A 171 10.07 13.25 3.27
C ALA A 171 9.44 13.72 1.95
N SER A 172 10.26 13.93 0.90
CA SER A 172 9.79 14.34 -0.42
C SER A 172 10.78 13.95 -1.53
N THR A 173 10.31 13.97 -2.77
CA THR A 173 11.16 13.84 -3.98
C THR A 173 12.28 14.88 -4.01
N ASN A 174 11.98 16.12 -3.65
CA ASN A 174 12.96 17.22 -3.65
C ASN A 174 14.09 16.96 -2.64
N ASP A 175 13.75 16.46 -1.44
CA ASP A 175 14.76 16.14 -0.42
C ASP A 175 15.69 15.00 -0.85
N ALA A 176 15.16 14.01 -1.58
CA ALA A 176 15.96 12.93 -2.14
C ALA A 176 16.92 13.44 -3.23
N GLN A 177 16.39 14.21 -4.18
CA GLN A 177 17.17 14.75 -5.31
C GLN A 177 18.26 15.72 -4.86
N ALA A 178 17.98 16.55 -3.85
CA ALA A 178 18.94 17.52 -3.31
C ALA A 178 20.23 16.88 -2.75
N VAL A 179 20.21 15.59 -2.42
CA VAL A 179 21.38 14.83 -1.94
C VAL A 179 21.81 13.72 -2.90
N GLY A 180 21.40 13.80 -4.16
CA GLY A 180 21.82 12.89 -5.23
C GLY A 180 21.21 11.49 -5.15
N TYR A 181 20.03 11.34 -4.56
CA TYR A 181 19.27 10.08 -4.60
C TYR A 181 18.23 10.10 -5.72
N ILE A 182 18.04 8.94 -6.35
CA ILE A 182 17.04 8.72 -7.40
C ILE A 182 15.80 8.08 -6.78
N VAL A 183 14.64 8.74 -6.89
CA VAL A 183 13.38 8.19 -6.37
C VAL A 183 13.01 6.89 -7.09
N THR A 184 12.60 5.88 -6.31
CA THR A 184 12.19 4.58 -6.84
C THR A 184 10.73 4.22 -6.60
N HIS A 185 10.09 4.78 -5.56
CA HIS A 185 8.64 4.71 -5.35
C HIS A 185 8.16 5.72 -4.29
N SER A 186 6.86 6.04 -4.30
CA SER A 186 6.21 6.98 -3.37
C SER A 186 5.65 6.30 -2.11
N SER A 187 6.57 5.88 -1.25
CA SER A 187 6.35 5.52 0.15
C SER A 187 7.71 5.40 0.83
N HIS A 188 7.76 5.28 2.14
CA HIS A 188 9.00 4.88 2.82
C HIS A 188 9.54 3.54 2.31
N CYS A 189 10.87 3.37 2.39
CA CYS A 189 11.51 2.11 2.02
C CYS A 189 11.10 0.97 2.96
N GLY A 190 10.97 -0.23 2.39
CA GLY A 190 10.56 -1.44 3.10
C GLY A 190 11.12 -2.72 2.46
N THR A 191 10.62 -3.87 2.90
CA THR A 191 11.10 -5.22 2.54
C THR A 191 11.04 -5.54 1.05
N CYS A 192 10.15 -4.91 0.30
CA CYS A 192 10.00 -5.09 -1.14
C CYS A 192 10.66 -3.98 -1.97
N SER A 193 11.47 -3.12 -1.35
CA SER A 193 12.01 -1.92 -2.02
C SER A 193 13.28 -2.15 -2.83
N SER A 194 13.91 -3.33 -2.75
CA SER A 194 15.08 -3.65 -3.58
C SER A 194 14.76 -3.57 -5.09
N LEU A 195 15.77 -3.26 -5.90
CA LEU A 195 15.71 -3.28 -7.36
C LEU A 195 15.47 -4.70 -7.91
N SER A 196 15.94 -5.73 -7.22
CA SER A 196 15.63 -7.13 -7.57
C SER A 196 14.12 -7.39 -7.47
N ASN A 197 13.46 -6.96 -6.38
CA ASN A 197 12.00 -7.06 -6.26
C ASN A 197 11.26 -6.15 -7.27
N LEU A 198 11.81 -4.98 -7.61
CA LEU A 198 11.27 -4.15 -8.69
C LEU A 198 11.27 -4.92 -10.02
N ALA A 199 12.36 -5.63 -10.32
CA ALA A 199 12.45 -6.46 -11.52
C ALA A 199 11.32 -7.51 -11.55
N THR A 200 11.05 -8.18 -10.42
CA THR A 200 9.90 -9.10 -10.27
C THR A 200 8.57 -8.42 -10.57
N TYR A 201 8.34 -7.21 -10.05
CA TYR A 201 7.10 -6.47 -10.30
C TYR A 201 6.93 -6.05 -11.77
N LEU A 202 8.03 -5.74 -12.46
CA LEU A 202 8.05 -5.39 -13.87
C LEU A 202 7.84 -6.62 -14.78
N GLU A 203 8.38 -7.78 -14.38
CA GLU A 203 8.27 -9.03 -15.13
C GLU A 203 6.85 -9.62 -15.09
N TYR A 204 6.18 -9.57 -13.93
CA TYR A 204 4.87 -10.17 -13.74
C TYR A 204 3.71 -9.16 -13.74
N ARG A 205 3.14 -8.92 -14.92
CA ARG A 205 1.91 -8.10 -15.06
C ARG A 205 0.77 -8.63 -14.16
N ASN A 206 0.57 -9.95 -14.12
CA ASN A 206 -0.41 -10.61 -13.26
C ASN A 206 0.24 -11.38 -12.09
N LEU A 207 0.87 -10.65 -11.18
CA LEU A 207 1.40 -11.20 -9.94
C LEU A 207 0.32 -11.88 -9.06
N THR A 208 -0.93 -11.41 -9.14
CA THR A 208 -2.04 -11.92 -8.32
C THR A 208 -2.26 -13.41 -8.52
N THR A 209 -2.24 -13.88 -9.77
CA THR A 209 -2.42 -15.30 -10.10
C THR A 209 -1.27 -16.16 -9.55
N VAL A 210 -0.02 -15.72 -9.71
CA VAL A 210 1.14 -16.49 -9.27
C VAL A 210 1.24 -16.52 -7.74
N ALA A 211 1.04 -15.38 -7.07
CA ALA A 211 1.02 -15.31 -5.60
C ALA A 211 -0.11 -16.17 -4.99
N ARG A 212 -1.30 -16.18 -5.60
CA ARG A 212 -2.41 -17.07 -5.19
C ARG A 212 -2.05 -18.55 -5.36
N SER A 213 -1.32 -18.91 -6.41
CA SER A 213 -0.82 -20.27 -6.61
C SER A 213 0.05 -20.72 -5.45
N CYS A 214 0.99 -19.86 -5.00
CA CYS A 214 1.82 -20.11 -3.82
C CYS A 214 0.98 -20.24 -2.54
N GLY A 215 -0.03 -19.38 -2.37
CA GLY A 215 -0.93 -19.39 -1.20
C GLY A 215 -1.86 -20.59 -1.07
N ARG A 216 -1.95 -21.46 -2.10
CA ARG A 216 -2.65 -22.75 -1.96
C ARG A 216 -2.02 -23.63 -0.88
N ASN A 217 -0.71 -23.48 -0.70
CA ASN A 217 -0.04 -24.08 0.43
C ASN A 217 -0.32 -23.26 1.68
N ARG A 218 -0.98 -23.80 2.70
CA ARG A 218 -1.22 -23.06 3.96
C ARG A 218 -0.02 -23.04 4.91
N ASN A 219 1.10 -23.65 4.52
CA ASN A 219 2.30 -23.68 5.33
C ASN A 219 3.20 -22.48 4.98
N ALA A 220 3.41 -21.59 5.94
CA ALA A 220 4.21 -20.37 5.77
C ALA A 220 5.57 -20.61 5.10
N LYS A 221 6.30 -21.67 5.47
CA LYS A 221 7.61 -21.97 4.87
C LYS A 221 7.49 -22.30 3.38
N LYS A 222 6.46 -23.09 3.01
CA LYS A 222 6.24 -23.48 1.61
C LYS A 222 5.73 -22.31 0.77
N ILE A 223 4.91 -21.42 1.33
CA ILE A 223 4.51 -20.17 0.66
C ILE A 223 5.75 -19.32 0.37
N LYS A 224 6.58 -19.07 1.39
CA LYS A 224 7.83 -18.32 1.24
C LYS A 224 8.72 -18.91 0.15
N THR A 225 9.00 -20.21 0.21
CA THR A 225 9.84 -20.87 -0.78
C THR A 225 9.26 -20.76 -2.20
N CYS A 226 7.94 -20.87 -2.38
CA CYS A 226 7.30 -20.67 -3.68
C CYS A 226 7.46 -19.22 -4.17
N LEU A 227 7.26 -18.23 -3.30
CA LEU A 227 7.43 -16.82 -3.66
C LEU A 227 8.89 -16.47 -4.02
N MET A 228 9.86 -17.12 -3.39
CA MET A 228 11.27 -16.94 -3.75
C MET A 228 11.60 -17.63 -5.08
N ASN A 229 11.22 -18.90 -5.24
CA ASN A 229 11.70 -19.72 -6.36
C ASN A 229 10.87 -19.55 -7.63
N ASP A 230 9.55 -19.40 -7.50
CA ASP A 230 8.61 -19.42 -8.63
C ASP A 230 8.16 -18.01 -9.03
N VAL A 231 8.32 -17.03 -8.12
CA VAL A 231 8.01 -15.61 -8.38
C VAL A 231 9.28 -14.76 -8.46
N GLY A 232 10.34 -15.12 -7.74
CA GLY A 232 11.63 -14.42 -7.80
C GLY A 232 11.78 -13.27 -6.79
N PHE A 233 10.96 -13.21 -5.75
CA PHE A 233 11.16 -12.24 -4.68
C PHE A 233 12.37 -12.59 -3.82
N ASP A 234 13.08 -11.57 -3.33
CA ASP A 234 14.06 -11.76 -2.27
C ASP A 234 13.38 -12.23 -0.97
N GLU A 235 14.18 -12.77 -0.04
CA GLU A 235 13.65 -13.39 1.19
C GLU A 235 12.77 -12.42 2.01
N PRO A 236 13.17 -11.17 2.30
CA PRO A 236 12.33 -10.23 3.05
C PRO A 236 10.98 -9.92 2.38
N CYS A 237 10.97 -9.71 1.06
CA CYS A 237 9.72 -9.44 0.34
C CYS A 237 8.83 -10.69 0.26
N ALA A 238 9.41 -11.86 0.02
CA ALA A 238 8.68 -13.14 0.02
C ALA A 238 8.01 -13.42 1.38
N GLU A 239 8.66 -13.07 2.47
CA GLU A 239 8.08 -13.16 3.81
C GLU A 239 6.92 -12.20 4.02
N THR A 240 7.06 -10.96 3.55
CA THR A 240 6.00 -9.94 3.60
C THR A 240 4.76 -10.38 2.84
N TRP A 241 4.95 -10.93 1.63
CA TRP A 241 3.87 -11.56 0.85
C TRP A 241 3.27 -12.78 1.55
N THR A 242 4.10 -13.60 2.23
CA THR A 242 3.61 -14.75 3.00
C THR A 242 2.72 -14.31 4.16
N TYR A 243 3.10 -13.29 4.92
CA TYR A 243 2.25 -12.72 5.97
C TYR A 243 0.93 -12.21 5.39
N ASN A 244 0.98 -11.47 4.28
CA ASN A 244 -0.25 -10.99 3.61
C ASN A 244 -1.16 -12.15 3.21
N ILE A 245 -0.63 -13.18 2.54
CA ILE A 245 -1.40 -14.34 2.10
C ILE A 245 -2.07 -15.07 3.28
N LEU A 246 -1.33 -15.27 4.38
CA LEU A 246 -1.87 -15.95 5.56
C LEU A 246 -2.95 -15.11 6.24
N HIS A 247 -2.69 -13.82 6.45
CA HIS A 247 -3.64 -12.90 7.06
C HIS A 247 -4.93 -12.77 6.23
N THR A 248 -4.81 -12.63 4.91
CA THR A 248 -5.96 -12.61 3.99
C THR A 248 -6.70 -13.95 3.98
N THR A 249 -5.99 -15.07 4.11
CA THR A 249 -6.62 -16.40 4.22
C THR A 249 -7.45 -16.52 5.50
N ASP A 250 -6.99 -15.94 6.61
CA ASP A 250 -7.68 -16.03 7.89
C ASP A 250 -8.91 -15.12 7.96
N HIS A 251 -8.84 -13.93 7.35
CA HIS A 251 -9.91 -12.93 7.45
C HIS A 251 -10.85 -12.87 6.23
N CYS A 252 -10.35 -13.12 5.02
CA CYS A 252 -11.10 -12.91 3.78
C CYS A 252 -11.60 -14.19 3.11
N LYS A 253 -11.23 -15.39 3.63
CA LYS A 253 -11.59 -16.67 2.99
C LYS A 253 -13.09 -16.82 2.73
N SER A 254 -13.95 -16.44 3.68
CA SER A 254 -15.41 -16.57 3.52
C SER A 254 -15.93 -15.71 2.36
N ILE A 255 -15.45 -14.46 2.26
CA ILE A 255 -15.78 -13.52 1.19
C ILE A 255 -15.28 -14.05 -0.16
N CYS A 256 -14.04 -14.54 -0.21
CA CYS A 256 -13.48 -15.12 -1.42
C CYS A 256 -14.22 -16.38 -1.88
N VAL A 257 -14.61 -17.28 -0.95
CA VAL A 257 -15.42 -18.47 -1.25
C VAL A 257 -16.81 -18.07 -1.75
N LYS A 258 -17.45 -17.06 -1.16
CA LYS A 258 -18.73 -16.55 -1.64
C LYS A 258 -18.62 -15.97 -3.05
N HIS A 259 -17.54 -15.25 -3.34
CA HIS A 259 -17.34 -14.62 -4.64
C HIS A 259 -16.98 -15.63 -5.74
N TYR A 260 -15.97 -16.46 -5.52
CA TYR A 260 -15.44 -17.38 -6.54
C TYR A 260 -16.14 -18.74 -6.58
N GLY A 261 -16.76 -19.17 -5.47
CA GLY A 261 -17.28 -20.52 -5.27
C GLY A 261 -16.27 -21.43 -4.57
N PHE A 262 -16.74 -22.28 -3.66
CA PHE A 262 -15.89 -23.15 -2.84
C PHE A 262 -14.93 -24.01 -3.67
N TRP A 263 -15.46 -24.70 -4.68
CA TRP A 263 -14.70 -25.58 -5.56
C TRP A 263 -13.62 -24.84 -6.36
N ASN A 264 -13.94 -23.64 -6.82
CA ASN A 264 -13.00 -22.77 -7.55
C ASN A 264 -11.86 -22.29 -6.66
N VAL A 265 -12.15 -21.88 -5.42
CA VAL A 265 -11.10 -21.54 -4.45
C VAL A 265 -10.25 -22.75 -4.11
N LEU A 266 -10.85 -23.92 -3.91
CA LEU A 266 -10.14 -25.16 -3.58
C LEU A 266 -9.16 -25.60 -4.68
N TRP A 267 -9.57 -25.50 -5.95
CA TRP A 267 -8.75 -25.85 -7.10
C TRP A 267 -7.90 -24.70 -7.66
N GLY A 268 -7.99 -23.50 -7.07
CA GLY A 268 -7.24 -22.32 -7.52
C GLY A 268 -7.74 -21.70 -8.83
N LYS A 269 -8.97 -22.00 -9.26
CA LYS A 269 -9.62 -21.43 -10.46
C LYS A 269 -10.32 -20.12 -10.11
N MET A 270 -9.54 -19.07 -9.85
CA MET A 270 -10.04 -17.74 -9.46
C MET A 270 -9.89 -16.73 -10.61
N ASP A 271 -10.51 -17.05 -11.74
CA ASP A 271 -10.41 -16.38 -13.06
C ASP A 271 -11.42 -15.25 -13.28
N LYS A 272 -12.32 -14.98 -12.32
CA LYS A 272 -13.21 -13.82 -12.39
C LYS A 272 -12.43 -12.50 -12.48
N PRO A 273 -12.97 -11.48 -13.17
CA PRO A 273 -12.34 -10.17 -13.30
C PRO A 273 -11.86 -9.59 -11.96
N HIS A 274 -10.73 -8.89 -12.01
CA HIS A 274 -10.17 -8.22 -10.83
C HIS A 274 -10.97 -6.99 -10.41
N THR A 275 -11.58 -6.33 -11.39
CA THR A 275 -12.41 -5.14 -11.20
C THR A 275 -13.76 -5.31 -11.89
N ASP A 276 -14.77 -4.59 -11.40
CA ASP A 276 -16.05 -4.44 -12.08
C ASP A 276 -15.99 -3.39 -13.20
N LYS A 277 -17.13 -3.14 -13.85
CA LYS A 277 -17.28 -2.14 -14.93
C LYS A 277 -17.08 -0.69 -14.47
N HIS A 278 -17.08 -0.43 -13.17
CA HIS A 278 -16.86 0.89 -12.58
C HIS A 278 -15.41 1.03 -12.05
N GLY A 279 -14.58 0.00 -12.22
CA GLY A 279 -13.21 -0.01 -11.72
C GLY A 279 -13.07 -0.42 -10.25
N ASN A 280 -14.17 -0.77 -9.56
CA ASN A 280 -14.08 -1.24 -8.18
C ASN A 280 -13.47 -2.64 -8.12
N LEU A 281 -12.67 -2.92 -7.09
CA LEU A 281 -12.12 -4.25 -6.88
C LEU A 281 -13.24 -5.28 -6.66
N ASN A 282 -13.00 -6.51 -7.12
CA ASN A 282 -13.88 -7.60 -6.73
C ASN A 282 -13.86 -7.83 -5.21
N PRO A 283 -14.93 -8.39 -4.61
CA PRO A 283 -15.05 -8.49 -3.15
C PRO A 283 -13.89 -9.18 -2.43
N CYS A 284 -13.25 -10.16 -3.07
CA CYS A 284 -12.11 -10.87 -2.47
C CYS A 284 -10.86 -9.97 -2.42
N LEU A 285 -10.57 -9.25 -3.52
CA LEU A 285 -9.48 -8.28 -3.57
C LEU A 285 -9.75 -7.05 -2.70
N GLN A 286 -10.99 -6.59 -2.62
CA GLN A 286 -11.36 -5.49 -1.73
C GLN A 286 -11.14 -5.87 -0.27
N CYS A 287 -11.48 -7.09 0.13
CA CYS A 287 -11.22 -7.56 1.50
C CYS A 287 -9.71 -7.62 1.80
N ASP A 288 -8.89 -8.12 0.87
CA ASP A 288 -7.43 -8.12 0.99
C ASP A 288 -6.87 -6.69 1.17
N GLU A 289 -7.28 -5.77 0.29
CA GLU A 289 -6.88 -4.36 0.33
C GLU A 289 -7.30 -3.67 1.64
N ASN A 290 -8.50 -3.99 2.14
CA ASN A 290 -9.04 -3.41 3.36
C ASN A 290 -8.45 -4.04 4.61
N THR A 291 -8.12 -5.33 4.62
CA THR A 291 -7.80 -6.06 5.86
C THR A 291 -6.30 -6.25 6.03
N SER A 292 -5.63 -6.69 4.97
CA SER A 292 -4.20 -6.97 4.97
C SER A 292 -3.40 -5.81 4.36
N GLY A 293 -4.04 -5.00 3.51
CA GLY A 293 -3.41 -3.90 2.78
C GLY A 293 -2.56 -2.97 3.65
N PRO A 294 -3.02 -2.44 4.81
CA PRO A 294 -2.19 -1.53 5.60
C PRO A 294 -0.91 -2.16 6.15
N GLY A 295 -0.99 -3.39 6.69
CA GLY A 295 0.19 -4.09 7.16
C GLY A 295 1.17 -4.43 6.03
N PHE A 296 0.64 -4.89 4.89
CA PHE A 296 1.45 -5.18 3.71
C PHE A 296 2.13 -3.92 3.16
N LYS A 297 1.37 -2.86 2.89
CA LYS A 297 1.89 -1.59 2.34
C LYS A 297 2.96 -1.00 3.26
N TYR A 298 2.69 -0.99 4.57
CA TYR A 298 3.65 -0.51 5.55
C TYR A 298 4.97 -1.26 5.51
N VAL A 299 4.96 -2.59 5.46
CA VAL A 299 6.21 -3.35 5.54
C VAL A 299 6.90 -3.48 4.18
N ALA A 300 6.13 -3.66 3.11
CA ALA A 300 6.67 -3.77 1.76
C ALA A 300 7.38 -2.49 1.33
N GLY A 301 6.82 -1.33 1.68
CA GLY A 301 7.22 -0.01 1.18
C GLY A 301 6.91 0.15 -0.31
N ARG A 302 7.31 -0.80 -1.15
CA ARG A 302 7.03 -0.84 -2.59
C ARG A 302 5.75 -1.62 -2.90
N THR A 303 4.90 -1.03 -3.73
CA THR A 303 3.81 -1.68 -4.44
C THR A 303 3.89 -1.33 -5.93
N ARG A 304 3.15 -2.03 -6.78
CA ARG A 304 3.06 -1.64 -8.20
C ARG A 304 2.50 -0.22 -8.39
N ARG A 305 1.53 0.20 -7.57
CA ARG A 305 0.89 1.52 -7.64
C ARG A 305 1.84 2.68 -7.35
N ASN A 306 2.58 2.60 -6.25
CA ASN A 306 3.52 3.67 -5.87
C ASN A 306 4.84 3.63 -6.64
N SER A 307 5.05 2.61 -7.49
CA SER A 307 6.18 2.51 -8.43
C SER A 307 5.79 2.85 -9.88
N GLY A 308 4.55 3.24 -10.16
CA GLY A 308 4.17 3.57 -11.54
C GLY A 308 3.99 2.36 -12.47
N ILE A 309 3.85 1.16 -11.90
CA ILE A 309 3.80 -0.10 -12.65
C ILE A 309 2.34 -0.48 -12.93
N ILE A 310 1.98 -0.51 -14.22
CA ILE A 310 0.66 -0.97 -14.67
C ILE A 310 0.54 -2.48 -14.47
N SER A 311 -0.54 -2.91 -13.83
CA SER A 311 -0.76 -4.30 -13.45
C SER A 311 -1.99 -4.93 -14.10
N ALA A 312 -2.22 -6.22 -13.89
CA ALA A 312 -3.46 -6.89 -14.30
C ALA A 312 -4.70 -6.40 -13.52
N ILE A 313 -4.51 -5.80 -12.34
CA ILE A 313 -5.58 -5.09 -11.63
C ILE A 313 -5.58 -3.66 -12.13
N HIS A 314 -6.63 -3.29 -12.87
CA HIS A 314 -6.82 -1.92 -13.35
C HIS A 314 -7.05 -0.97 -12.17
N ARG A 315 -6.48 0.23 -12.26
CA ARG A 315 -6.54 1.29 -11.25
C ARG A 315 -6.71 2.62 -11.98
N GLN A 316 -7.32 3.58 -11.30
CA GLN A 316 -7.45 4.91 -11.88
C GLN A 316 -6.06 5.56 -12.02
N PRO A 317 -5.83 6.38 -13.05
CA PRO A 317 -4.59 7.12 -13.27
C PRO A 317 -4.04 7.80 -12.00
N GLU A 318 -4.91 8.40 -11.21
CA GLU A 318 -4.58 9.16 -9.99
C GLU A 318 -4.11 8.27 -8.83
N GLU A 319 -4.39 6.96 -8.88
CA GLU A 319 -3.89 5.97 -7.91
C GLU A 319 -2.46 5.48 -8.22
N ILE A 320 -1.91 5.87 -9.38
CA ILE A 320 -0.61 5.40 -9.87
C ILE A 320 0.38 6.56 -9.83
N HIS A 321 1.42 6.42 -9.01
CA HIS A 321 2.49 7.42 -8.95
C HIS A 321 3.51 7.17 -10.05
N PHE A 322 3.76 8.16 -10.89
CA PHE A 322 4.75 8.03 -11.98
C PHE A 322 6.18 7.93 -11.44
N VAL A 323 6.93 6.93 -11.91
CA VAL A 323 8.37 6.78 -11.66
C VAL A 323 9.03 6.30 -12.93
N ASP A 324 10.11 6.98 -13.35
CA ASP A 324 10.90 6.56 -14.49
C ASP A 324 12.05 5.63 -14.05
N HIS A 325 11.84 4.33 -14.21
CA HIS A 325 12.84 3.30 -13.95
C HIS A 325 13.93 3.17 -15.03
N SER A 326 13.80 3.83 -16.20
CA SER A 326 14.81 3.75 -17.26
C SER A 326 16.07 4.53 -16.89
N LEU A 327 15.92 5.60 -16.10
CA LEU A 327 16.99 6.51 -15.68
C LEU A 327 18.06 5.89 -14.77
N TYR A 328 17.82 4.72 -14.16
CA TYR A 328 18.81 4.15 -13.22
C TYR A 328 20.15 3.86 -13.88
N PHE A 329 20.12 3.47 -15.16
CA PHE A 329 21.27 2.89 -15.84
C PHE A 329 21.72 3.69 -17.06
N GLU A 330 21.09 4.82 -17.34
CA GLU A 330 21.54 5.76 -18.35
C GLU A 330 22.92 6.31 -17.96
N LYS A 331 23.75 6.59 -18.98
CA LYS A 331 25.01 7.30 -18.80
C LYS A 331 24.66 8.78 -18.69
N GLU A 332 25.15 9.43 -17.63
CA GLU A 332 25.09 10.90 -17.51
C GLU A 332 25.87 11.58 -18.63
#